data_AF-A0A1S9A419-F1
#
_entry.id   AF-A0A1S9A419-F1
#
_cell.length_a   1.000
_cell.length_b   1.000
_cell.length_c   1.000
_cell.angle_alpha   90.00
_cell.angle_beta   90.00
_cell.angle_gamma   90.00
#
_symmetry.space_group_name_H-M   'P 1'
#
loop_
_entity.id
_entity.type
_entity.pdbx_description
1 polymer ?
#
loop_
_entity_poly.entity_id
_entity_poly.type
_entity_poly.pdbx_seq_one_letter_code
_entity_poly.pdbx_strand_id
1 'polypeptide(L)'
;MKAKIHIAIITLLSTLFLQAQQQPKGIIGNSNWMGNWANFKPANTEYNEATNIIAGTIDKDTKLLKRNTYQLVGVVYVTKNAVLTIEPGTVIRGDDKTCGTLVITNGAKIMAEGLETDPIIFTSNKEIADRKPGDWGGIIVLGKAPINTIGGVHTLPFDLEPMLNHYGGQDAEDNSGILKYVRIEYSGRKLSAAKELNGLSLAGVGRKTVLSNIQISFSNDDSFECYGGDLNMNNLVSYRTTDDDFDFTQGAQINISNSIAIRHPFSSDISGSRCFEVDSYDKIGNTDMTKKITKITASNITLVNMEENNQGLVRESVYVRENTLFTLSNSIVSGFSPFVLLEGNIGNGDVNLAKIAFKNLIVNNCNGGIVSEAGGANASLQKFYSNPDFEINYTKLKNNELFTTPNIKGNPDFRMNQNNTIAIGN
;
A
#
# COMPACT_ATOMS: atom_id res chain seq x y z
N MET A 1 -70.08 -50.19 -3.78
CA MET A 1 -69.96 -48.71 -3.79
C MET A 1 -68.74 -48.32 -2.98
N LYS A 2 -67.63 -47.95 -3.63
CA LYS A 2 -66.38 -47.55 -2.95
C LYS A 2 -66.21 -46.03 -3.11
N ALA A 3 -66.18 -45.31 -2.00
CA ALA A 3 -65.97 -43.87 -1.96
C ALA A 3 -64.52 -43.52 -2.31
N LYS A 4 -64.34 -42.51 -3.18
CA LYS A 4 -63.03 -41.98 -3.58
C LYS A 4 -62.58 -40.95 -2.54
N ILE A 5 -61.46 -41.20 -1.87
CA ILE A 5 -60.74 -40.20 -1.06
C ILE A 5 -59.68 -39.57 -1.97
N HIS A 6 -59.76 -38.26 -2.21
CA HIS A 6 -58.70 -37.49 -2.87
C HIS A 6 -57.72 -37.02 -1.80
N ILE A 7 -56.50 -37.52 -1.85
CA ILE A 7 -55.37 -37.00 -1.06
C ILE A 7 -54.69 -35.95 -1.93
N ALA A 8 -54.82 -34.68 -1.54
CA ALA A 8 -54.04 -33.60 -2.12
C ALA A 8 -52.64 -33.63 -1.50
N ILE A 9 -51.63 -33.96 -2.30
CA ILE A 9 -50.22 -33.84 -1.91
C ILE A 9 -49.81 -32.40 -2.18
N ILE A 10 -49.68 -31.60 -1.11
CA ILE A 10 -49.07 -30.27 -1.17
C ILE A 10 -47.55 -30.46 -1.09
N THR A 11 -46.88 -30.44 -2.23
CA THR A 11 -45.41 -30.29 -2.29
C THR A 11 -45.06 -28.83 -2.01
N LEU A 12 -44.57 -28.55 -0.81
CA LEU A 12 -43.97 -27.28 -0.45
C LEU A 12 -42.58 -27.18 -1.11
N LEU A 13 -42.49 -26.55 -2.28
CA LEU A 13 -41.20 -26.13 -2.84
C LEU A 13 -40.67 -24.97 -2.00
N SER A 14 -39.77 -25.25 -1.06
CA SER A 14 -38.91 -24.23 -0.47
C SER A 14 -37.83 -23.86 -1.48
N THR A 15 -38.08 -22.85 -2.31
CA THR A 15 -37.02 -22.20 -3.10
C THR A 15 -36.12 -21.44 -2.13
N LEU A 16 -34.98 -22.03 -1.78
CA LEU A 16 -33.87 -21.28 -1.20
C LEU A 16 -33.39 -20.30 -2.29
N PHE A 17 -33.85 -19.05 -2.21
CA PHE A 17 -33.14 -17.95 -2.84
C PHE A 17 -31.79 -17.82 -2.12
N LEU A 18 -30.77 -18.50 -2.63
CA LEU A 18 -29.41 -18.01 -2.50
C LEU A 18 -29.40 -16.68 -3.23
N GLN A 19 -29.65 -15.57 -2.53
CA GLN A 19 -29.10 -14.31 -2.98
C GLN A 19 -27.61 -14.58 -3.11
N ALA A 20 -27.10 -14.60 -4.34
CA ALA A 20 -25.67 -14.48 -4.59
C ALA A 20 -25.29 -13.14 -3.97
N GLN A 21 -24.90 -13.17 -2.70
CA GLN A 21 -24.47 -12.00 -1.98
C GLN A 21 -23.22 -11.55 -2.73
N GLN A 22 -23.35 -10.48 -3.52
CA GLN A 22 -22.24 -9.93 -4.29
C GLN A 22 -21.07 -9.78 -3.33
N GLN A 23 -19.93 -10.38 -3.68
CA GLN A 23 -18.73 -10.27 -2.85
C GLN A 23 -18.45 -8.78 -2.62
N PRO A 24 -18.31 -8.33 -1.36
CA PRO A 24 -18.11 -6.93 -1.07
C PRO A 24 -16.85 -6.42 -1.78
N LYS A 25 -16.95 -5.24 -2.40
CA LYS A 25 -15.84 -4.58 -3.11
C LYS A 25 -15.19 -3.54 -2.18
N GLY A 26 -13.90 -3.29 -2.39
CA GLY A 26 -13.11 -2.38 -1.56
C GLY A 26 -12.63 -3.04 -0.29
N ILE A 27 -12.25 -2.24 0.71
CA ILE A 27 -11.90 -2.77 2.03
C ILE A 27 -13.10 -3.43 2.72
N ILE A 28 -12.83 -4.50 3.46
CA ILE A 28 -13.84 -5.37 4.08
C ILE A 28 -13.57 -5.63 5.56
N GLY A 29 -14.59 -6.10 6.26
CA GLY A 29 -14.53 -6.49 7.67
C GLY A 29 -15.88 -6.31 8.37
N ASN A 30 -16.15 -7.11 9.40
CA ASN A 30 -17.37 -6.98 10.20
C ASN A 30 -17.41 -5.63 10.94
N SER A 31 -16.25 -5.16 11.40
CA SER A 31 -16.01 -3.84 11.96
C SER A 31 -15.06 -3.02 11.08
N ASN A 32 -15.00 -1.71 11.32
CA ASN A 32 -13.99 -0.85 10.71
C ASN A 32 -12.62 -1.15 11.31
N TRP A 33 -11.81 -1.94 10.61
CA TRP A 33 -10.47 -2.36 11.08
C TRP A 33 -9.47 -1.21 11.18
N MET A 34 -9.74 -0.05 10.57
CA MET A 34 -8.93 1.16 10.74
C MET A 34 -9.27 1.89 12.05
N GLY A 35 -10.38 1.53 12.70
CA GLY A 35 -10.79 2.12 13.97
C GLY A 35 -9.74 1.89 15.06
N ASN A 36 -9.71 2.80 16.03
CA ASN A 36 -8.91 2.77 17.27
C ASN A 36 -7.39 2.93 17.13
N TRP A 37 -6.75 2.45 16.05
CA TRP A 37 -5.29 2.51 15.90
C TRP A 37 -4.79 3.50 14.84
N ALA A 38 -5.54 3.69 13.75
CA ALA A 38 -5.17 4.64 12.70
C ALA A 38 -5.50 6.09 13.13
N ASN A 39 -4.73 7.04 12.61
CA ASN A 39 -4.85 8.46 12.90
C ASN A 39 -4.97 9.28 11.60
N PHE A 40 -6.13 9.89 11.37
CA PHE A 40 -6.37 10.74 10.20
C PHE A 40 -6.20 12.24 10.49
N LYS A 41 -5.71 12.59 11.70
CA LYS A 41 -5.40 13.95 12.13
C LYS A 41 -4.03 14.04 12.84
N PRO A 42 -2.94 13.49 12.26
CA PRO A 42 -1.63 13.53 12.89
C PRO A 42 -1.12 14.96 13.12
N ALA A 43 -1.59 15.92 12.32
CA ALA A 43 -1.30 17.36 12.48
C ALA A 43 -1.87 17.98 13.76
N ASN A 44 -2.75 17.29 14.47
CA ASN A 44 -3.34 17.75 15.73
C ASN A 44 -2.99 16.80 16.89
N THR A 45 -2.07 15.86 16.67
CA THR A 45 -1.73 14.84 17.67
C THR A 45 -0.42 15.19 18.35
N GLU A 46 -0.50 15.41 19.66
CA GLU A 46 0.68 15.64 20.51
C GLU A 46 1.24 14.31 21.01
N TYR A 47 2.57 14.22 21.03
CA TYR A 47 3.29 13.08 21.61
C TYR A 47 4.30 13.62 22.61
N ASN A 48 4.61 12.82 23.64
CA ASN A 48 5.57 13.19 24.65
C ASN A 48 6.93 13.57 24.04
N GLU A 49 7.64 14.50 24.68
CA GLU A 49 9.02 14.82 24.33
C GLU A 49 9.96 13.63 24.53
N ALA A 50 11.05 13.60 23.77
CA ALA A 50 12.02 12.52 23.83
C ALA A 50 12.73 12.48 25.19
N THR A 51 12.73 11.31 25.81
CA THR A 51 13.46 11.03 27.06
C THR A 51 14.79 10.33 26.80
N ASN A 52 14.94 9.74 25.62
CA ASN A 52 16.08 8.93 25.22
C ASN A 52 16.48 9.21 23.76
N ILE A 53 17.77 9.09 23.48
CA ILE A 53 18.30 9.16 22.11
C ILE A 53 18.68 7.76 21.65
N ILE A 54 18.37 7.44 20.39
CA ILE A 54 18.88 6.30 19.65
C ILE A 54 19.68 6.84 18.47
N ALA A 55 20.95 6.47 18.37
CA ALA A 55 21.86 6.92 17.33
C ALA A 55 22.88 5.82 17.00
N GLY A 56 23.47 5.87 15.80
CA GLY A 56 24.56 4.98 15.40
C GLY A 56 24.14 3.53 15.17
N THR A 57 24.84 2.58 15.77
CA THR A 57 24.65 1.14 15.49
C THR A 57 24.11 0.39 16.70
N ILE A 58 23.06 -0.38 16.48
CA ILE A 58 22.52 -1.39 17.39
C ILE A 58 23.04 -2.75 16.93
N ASP A 59 24.07 -3.26 17.60
CA ASP A 59 24.77 -4.50 17.22
C ASP A 59 24.53 -5.69 18.17
N LYS A 60 23.59 -5.50 19.09
CA LYS A 60 23.06 -6.51 20.01
C LYS A 60 21.57 -6.28 20.25
N ASP A 61 20.87 -7.32 20.66
CA ASP A 61 19.44 -7.26 20.97
C ASP A 61 19.15 -6.08 21.90
N THR A 62 18.19 -5.26 21.48
CA THR A 62 17.84 -4.02 22.16
C THR A 62 16.33 -3.90 22.24
N LYS A 63 15.84 -3.49 23.41
CA LYS A 63 14.41 -3.32 23.66
C LYS A 63 14.09 -1.87 23.98
N LEU A 64 13.19 -1.27 23.20
CA LEU A 64 12.60 0.04 23.48
C LEU A 64 11.33 -0.16 24.31
N LEU A 65 11.17 0.64 25.36
CA LEU A 65 10.13 0.47 26.37
C LEU A 65 9.08 1.57 26.26
N LYS A 66 7.80 1.21 26.43
CA LYS A 66 6.64 2.12 26.31
C LYS A 66 6.74 3.35 27.20
N ARG A 67 7.39 3.22 28.37
CA ARG A 67 7.55 4.31 29.35
C ARG A 67 8.44 5.46 28.87
N ASN A 68 9.15 5.29 27.76
CA ASN A 68 10.07 6.26 27.20
C ASN A 68 9.58 6.74 25.83
N THR A 69 9.95 7.96 25.47
CA THR A 69 9.94 8.42 24.08
C THR A 69 11.36 8.47 23.56
N TYR A 70 11.57 8.01 22.35
CA TYR A 70 12.89 7.92 21.74
C TYR A 70 13.03 8.95 20.62
N GLN A 71 14.17 9.63 20.54
CA GLN A 71 14.55 10.41 19.37
C GLN A 71 15.56 9.62 18.54
N LEU A 72 15.28 9.46 17.25
CA LEU A 72 16.12 8.78 16.28
C LEU A 72 17.03 9.81 15.61
N VAL A 73 18.32 9.79 15.94
CA VAL A 73 19.30 10.80 15.49
C VAL A 73 20.27 10.18 14.50
N GLY A 74 20.34 10.78 13.31
CA GLY A 74 21.07 10.28 12.16
C GLY A 74 20.50 8.97 11.62
N VAL A 75 21.29 8.28 10.80
CA VAL A 75 20.94 6.94 10.34
C VAL A 75 21.32 5.93 11.43
N VAL A 76 20.32 5.20 11.93
CA VAL A 76 20.49 4.16 12.94
C VAL A 76 20.40 2.79 12.29
N TYR A 77 21.44 1.99 12.45
CA TYR A 77 21.53 0.66 11.86
C TYR A 77 21.35 -0.43 12.91
N VAL A 78 20.43 -1.36 12.69
CA VAL A 78 20.35 -2.63 13.44
C VAL A 78 21.13 -3.68 12.65
N THR A 79 22.17 -4.25 13.26
CA THR A 79 23.21 -5.04 12.56
C THR A 79 23.57 -6.32 13.30
N LYS A 80 24.50 -7.11 12.73
CA LYS A 80 25.05 -8.34 13.34
C LYS A 80 23.99 -9.34 13.80
N ASN A 81 22.89 -9.45 13.04
CA ASN A 81 21.73 -10.28 13.35
C ASN A 81 21.01 -9.92 14.68
N ALA A 82 21.23 -8.71 15.20
CA ALA A 82 20.53 -8.22 16.39
C ALA A 82 19.03 -8.06 16.14
N VAL A 83 18.27 -8.15 17.22
CA VAL A 83 16.82 -7.91 17.24
C VAL A 83 16.51 -6.60 17.95
N LEU A 84 15.94 -5.65 17.23
CA LEU A 84 15.33 -4.45 17.82
C LEU A 84 13.87 -4.75 18.17
N THR A 85 13.58 -4.90 19.45
CA THR A 85 12.21 -5.06 19.95
C THR A 85 11.68 -3.72 20.44
N ILE A 86 10.44 -3.38 20.11
CA ILE A 86 9.81 -2.15 20.59
C ILE A 86 8.42 -2.48 21.14
N GLU A 87 8.18 -2.06 22.39
CA GLU A 87 6.93 -2.33 23.09
C GLU A 87 5.75 -1.57 22.47
N PRO A 88 4.53 -2.15 22.51
CA PRO A 88 3.30 -1.45 22.12
C PRO A 88 3.17 -0.06 22.75
N GLY A 89 2.69 0.91 21.98
CA GLY A 89 2.51 2.30 22.44
C GLY A 89 3.79 3.13 22.57
N THR A 90 4.95 2.58 22.21
CA THR A 90 6.21 3.35 22.20
C THR A 90 6.15 4.41 21.09
N VAL A 91 6.65 5.61 21.40
CA VAL A 91 6.82 6.72 20.44
C VAL A 91 8.30 6.87 20.09
N ILE A 92 8.58 6.96 18.80
CA ILE A 92 9.89 7.23 18.21
C ILE A 92 9.76 8.48 17.33
N ARG A 93 10.59 9.48 17.59
CA ARG A 93 10.62 10.77 16.90
C ARG A 93 11.85 10.85 16.00
N GLY A 94 11.66 10.86 14.68
CA GLY A 94 12.71 11.05 13.70
C GLY A 94 13.26 12.46 13.73
N ASP A 95 14.57 12.61 13.93
CA ASP A 95 15.21 13.92 14.01
C ASP A 95 15.29 14.62 12.65
N ASP A 96 14.70 15.81 12.54
CA ASP A 96 14.61 16.55 11.28
C ASP A 96 15.94 17.11 10.77
N LYS A 97 16.85 17.42 11.71
CA LYS A 97 18.14 18.05 11.43
C LYS A 97 19.13 17.04 10.87
N THR A 98 19.13 15.83 11.40
CA THR A 98 20.06 14.77 11.02
C THR A 98 19.49 13.76 10.03
N CYS A 99 18.24 13.96 9.58
CA CYS A 99 17.50 12.95 8.80
C CYS A 99 17.46 11.61 9.54
N GLY A 100 16.85 11.62 10.73
CA GLY A 100 16.63 10.40 11.52
C GLY A 100 16.07 9.30 10.62
N THR A 101 16.75 8.16 10.52
CA THR A 101 16.39 7.06 9.61
C THR A 101 16.68 5.74 10.29
N LEU A 102 15.76 4.78 10.27
CA LEU A 102 15.95 3.46 10.87
C LEU A 102 16.23 2.43 9.78
N VAL A 103 17.38 1.78 9.84
CA VAL A 103 17.80 0.75 8.87
C VAL A 103 17.93 -0.59 9.58
N ILE A 104 17.08 -1.54 9.22
CA ILE A 104 17.21 -2.95 9.62
C ILE A 104 18.03 -3.64 8.55
N THR A 105 19.29 -3.92 8.86
CA THR A 105 20.22 -4.51 7.88
C THR A 105 19.94 -5.99 7.66
N ASN A 106 20.44 -6.50 6.54
CA ASN A 106 20.30 -7.90 6.16
C ASN A 106 20.73 -8.85 7.31
N GLY A 107 19.79 -9.70 7.74
CA GLY A 107 19.95 -10.66 8.84
C GLY A 107 19.54 -10.15 10.22
N ALA A 108 19.47 -8.83 10.43
CA ALA A 108 18.88 -8.23 11.63
C ALA A 108 17.35 -8.23 11.57
N LYS A 109 16.70 -7.95 12.70
CA LYS A 109 15.23 -7.98 12.80
C LYS A 109 14.67 -6.80 13.57
N ILE A 110 13.45 -6.41 13.21
CA ILE A 110 12.61 -5.50 13.96
C ILE A 110 11.39 -6.25 14.49
N MET A 111 11.11 -6.14 15.80
CA MET A 111 9.90 -6.67 16.43
C MET A 111 9.08 -5.49 16.95
N ALA A 112 8.33 -4.87 16.03
CA ALA A 112 7.41 -3.77 16.28
C ALA A 112 5.97 -4.28 16.19
N GLU A 113 5.55 -5.01 17.22
CA GLU A 113 4.20 -5.54 17.34
C GLU A 113 3.39 -4.68 18.32
N GLY A 114 2.82 -3.59 17.81
CA GLY A 114 1.86 -2.76 18.53
C GLY A 114 0.52 -3.46 18.74
N LEU A 115 -0.40 -2.76 19.40
CA LEU A 115 -1.76 -3.21 19.62
C LEU A 115 -2.76 -2.24 19.00
N GLU A 116 -3.98 -2.69 18.74
CA GLU A 116 -5.06 -1.84 18.25
C GLU A 116 -5.31 -0.62 19.17
N THR A 117 -5.16 -0.80 20.48
CA THR A 117 -5.32 0.27 21.48
C THR A 117 -4.03 1.02 21.80
N ASP A 118 -2.87 0.43 21.46
CA ASP A 118 -1.54 0.96 21.76
C ASP A 118 -0.61 0.77 20.52
N PRO A 119 -0.88 1.48 19.41
CA PRO A 119 -0.03 1.40 18.22
C PRO A 119 1.36 1.98 18.50
N ILE A 120 2.39 1.43 17.85
CA ILE A 120 3.75 2.00 17.87
C ILE A 120 3.82 3.16 16.89
N ILE A 121 4.38 4.29 17.31
CA ILE A 121 4.38 5.52 16.53
C ILE A 121 5.80 5.92 16.15
N PHE A 122 6.04 6.10 14.85
CA PHE A 122 7.19 6.80 14.31
C PHE A 122 6.70 8.13 13.71
N THR A 123 7.25 9.25 14.17
CA THR A 123 6.75 10.59 13.78
C THR A 123 7.89 11.62 13.76
N SER A 124 7.60 12.85 13.33
CA SER A 124 8.57 13.96 13.32
C SER A 124 8.97 14.38 14.75
N ASN A 125 10.23 14.79 14.94
CA ASN A 125 10.69 15.42 16.18
C ASN A 125 10.17 16.85 16.35
N LYS A 126 9.64 17.49 15.30
CA LYS A 126 9.17 18.88 15.36
C LYS A 126 7.89 19.04 16.17
N GLU A 127 7.71 20.26 16.65
CA GLU A 127 6.46 20.74 17.23
C GLU A 127 5.30 20.60 16.24
N ILE A 128 4.10 20.37 16.77
CA ILE A 128 2.89 20.05 16.01
C ILE A 128 2.65 21.02 14.83
N ALA A 129 2.82 22.32 15.07
CA ALA A 129 2.58 23.36 14.08
C ALA A 129 3.58 23.36 12.91
N ASP A 130 4.76 22.76 13.09
CA ASP A 130 5.88 22.82 12.16
C ASP A 130 6.14 21.50 11.42
N ARG A 131 5.39 20.44 11.76
CA ARG A 131 5.53 19.13 11.12
C ARG A 131 5.18 19.20 9.65
N LYS A 132 6.04 18.63 8.81
CA LYS A 132 5.88 18.61 7.36
C LYS A 132 6.25 17.25 6.81
N PRO A 133 5.65 16.84 5.68
CA PRO A 133 6.16 15.71 4.92
C PRO A 133 7.69 15.81 4.75
N GLY A 134 8.41 14.70 4.94
CA GLY A 134 9.85 14.64 4.73
C GLY A 134 10.66 15.25 5.87
N ASP A 135 10.08 15.39 7.07
CA ASP A 135 10.84 15.84 8.22
C ASP A 135 11.98 14.86 8.53
N TRP A 136 11.73 13.55 8.46
CA TRP A 136 12.71 12.50 8.73
C TRP A 136 12.71 11.42 7.64
N GLY A 137 13.65 10.47 7.71
CA GLY A 137 13.96 9.55 6.61
C GLY A 137 13.11 8.29 6.51
N GLY A 138 12.28 7.95 7.50
CA GLY A 138 11.47 6.71 7.45
C GLY A 138 12.21 5.45 7.91
N ILE A 139 11.65 4.30 7.54
CA ILE A 139 12.15 2.97 7.93
C ILE A 139 12.57 2.20 6.68
N ILE A 140 13.75 1.59 6.73
CA ILE A 140 14.30 0.75 5.67
C ILE A 140 14.53 -0.65 6.24
N VAL A 141 14.01 -1.67 5.57
CA VAL A 141 14.23 -3.08 5.93
C VAL A 141 14.91 -3.78 4.75
N LEU A 142 16.08 -4.34 5.00
CA LEU A 142 16.90 -5.05 4.02
C LEU A 142 16.84 -6.56 4.32
N GLY A 143 16.36 -7.35 3.37
CA GLY A 143 16.22 -8.80 3.51
C GLY A 143 17.06 -9.61 2.52
N LYS A 144 16.83 -10.94 2.53
CA LYS A 144 17.55 -11.95 1.73
C LYS A 144 16.70 -12.60 0.62
N ALA A 145 15.49 -12.11 0.40
CA ALA A 145 14.60 -12.65 -0.62
C ALA A 145 15.05 -12.27 -2.04
N PRO A 146 14.67 -13.06 -3.05
CA PRO A 146 15.10 -12.83 -4.42
C PRO A 146 14.69 -11.46 -4.98
N ILE A 147 15.57 -10.93 -5.83
CA ILE A 147 15.35 -9.75 -6.67
C ILE A 147 15.77 -10.10 -8.11
N ASN A 148 15.34 -9.32 -9.10
CA ASN A 148 15.71 -9.56 -10.50
C ASN A 148 16.89 -8.71 -11.00
N THR A 149 17.54 -7.93 -10.13
CA THR A 149 18.78 -7.22 -10.46
C THR A 149 19.91 -8.21 -10.76
N ILE A 150 20.79 -7.88 -11.72
CA ILE A 150 21.94 -8.71 -12.09
C ILE A 150 22.78 -9.06 -10.85
N GLY A 151 23.06 -10.35 -10.67
CA GLY A 151 23.78 -10.87 -9.50
C GLY A 151 22.90 -11.18 -8.29
N GLY A 152 21.64 -10.76 -8.28
CA GLY A 152 20.67 -11.10 -7.23
C GLY A 152 20.92 -10.44 -5.87
N VAL A 153 21.83 -9.47 -5.80
CA VAL A 153 22.13 -8.64 -4.62
C VAL A 153 22.31 -7.21 -5.10
N HIS A 154 21.74 -6.24 -4.38
CA HIS A 154 21.83 -4.83 -4.73
C HIS A 154 21.89 -3.92 -3.50
N THR A 155 21.99 -2.61 -3.71
CA THR A 155 22.07 -1.58 -2.68
C THR A 155 21.10 -0.45 -3.01
N LEU A 156 20.44 0.12 -2.01
CA LEU A 156 19.51 1.23 -2.24
C LEU A 156 20.26 2.55 -2.49
N PRO A 157 19.74 3.45 -3.34
CA PRO A 157 20.38 4.71 -3.71
C PRO A 157 20.24 5.81 -2.64
N PHE A 158 20.27 5.45 -1.36
CA PHE A 158 19.90 6.32 -0.22
C PHE A 158 21.10 6.87 0.56
N ASP A 159 22.32 6.84 -0.01
CA ASP A 159 23.57 7.27 0.65
C ASP A 159 23.82 6.62 2.03
N LEU A 160 23.39 5.36 2.15
CA LEU A 160 23.61 4.52 3.32
C LEU A 160 25.07 4.05 3.40
N GLU A 161 25.48 3.62 4.60
CA GLU A 161 26.80 3.04 4.87
C GLU A 161 27.06 1.85 3.93
N PRO A 162 28.11 1.89 3.09
CA PRO A 162 28.35 0.90 2.03
C PRO A 162 28.36 -0.55 2.49
N MET A 163 28.78 -0.85 3.72
CA MET A 163 28.81 -2.24 4.21
C MET A 163 27.50 -2.71 4.84
N LEU A 164 26.50 -1.83 4.99
CA LEU A 164 25.26 -2.07 5.74
C LEU A 164 24.00 -1.86 4.91
N ASN A 165 24.14 -1.66 3.59
CA ASN A 165 23.05 -1.25 2.70
C ASN A 165 22.64 -2.32 1.65
N HIS A 166 23.19 -3.54 1.77
CA HIS A 166 22.97 -4.62 0.81
C HIS A 166 21.68 -5.38 1.12
N TYR A 167 20.94 -5.73 0.08
CA TYR A 167 19.75 -6.58 0.13
C TYR A 167 19.70 -7.54 -1.06
N GLY A 168 18.78 -8.49 -1.00
CA GLY A 168 18.63 -9.51 -2.01
C GLY A 168 19.35 -10.81 -1.61
N GLY A 169 19.03 -11.88 -2.33
CA GLY A 169 19.55 -13.20 -2.06
C GLY A 169 18.70 -14.27 -2.75
N GLN A 170 18.62 -15.45 -2.14
CA GLN A 170 17.89 -16.59 -2.68
C GLN A 170 16.78 -17.09 -1.73
N ASP A 171 16.62 -16.47 -0.56
CA ASP A 171 15.73 -16.96 0.50
C ASP A 171 14.40 -16.22 0.49
N ALA A 172 13.45 -16.71 -0.31
CA ALA A 172 12.09 -16.16 -0.35
C ALA A 172 11.36 -16.29 1.01
N GLU A 173 11.85 -17.15 1.91
CA GLU A 173 11.30 -17.38 3.25
C GLU A 173 12.02 -16.59 4.35
N ASP A 174 12.86 -15.61 3.97
CA ASP A 174 13.55 -14.73 4.92
C ASP A 174 12.55 -14.05 5.88
N ASN A 175 13.01 -13.76 7.09
CA ASN A 175 12.21 -13.16 8.15
C ASN A 175 12.96 -11.98 8.76
N SER A 176 12.58 -10.77 8.35
CA SER A 176 13.11 -9.51 8.87
C SER A 176 12.35 -8.99 10.10
N GLY A 177 11.35 -9.75 10.58
CA GLY A 177 10.62 -9.50 11.82
C GLY A 177 9.13 -9.18 11.61
N ILE A 178 8.61 -8.24 12.41
CA ILE A 178 7.19 -7.88 12.49
C ILE A 178 7.05 -6.36 12.53
N LEU A 179 6.19 -5.82 11.65
CA LEU A 179 5.56 -4.51 11.82
C LEU A 179 4.05 -4.70 11.85
N LYS A 180 3.45 -4.47 13.02
CA LYS A 180 2.02 -4.63 13.25
C LYS A 180 1.46 -3.54 14.14
N TYR A 181 0.33 -2.92 13.75
CA TYR A 181 -0.23 -1.75 14.42
C TYR A 181 0.82 -0.64 14.59
N VAL A 182 1.39 -0.22 13.46
CA VAL A 182 2.45 0.79 13.39
C VAL A 182 1.93 2.01 12.63
N ARG A 183 2.22 3.21 13.13
CA ARG A 183 2.02 4.46 12.41
C ARG A 183 3.37 5.10 12.08
N ILE A 184 3.55 5.49 10.82
CA ILE A 184 4.71 6.22 10.31
C ILE A 184 4.19 7.55 9.77
N GLU A 185 4.58 8.65 10.40
CA GLU A 185 4.04 9.97 10.14
C GLU A 185 5.17 10.93 9.70
N TYR A 186 4.95 11.71 8.65
CA TYR A 186 5.85 12.81 8.22
C TYR A 186 7.26 12.36 7.77
N SER A 187 7.40 11.12 7.31
CA SER A 187 8.61 10.55 6.75
C SER A 187 8.87 11.01 5.31
N GLY A 188 9.89 10.46 4.66
CA GLY A 188 10.09 10.57 3.23
C GLY A 188 11.06 11.68 2.79
N ARG A 189 12.18 11.86 3.50
CA ARG A 189 13.11 12.97 3.25
C ARG A 189 13.72 12.91 1.84
N LYS A 190 13.60 14.01 1.09
CA LYS A 190 14.41 14.25 -0.13
C LYS A 190 15.86 14.55 0.26
N LEU A 191 16.80 13.69 -0.13
CA LEU A 191 18.24 13.83 0.11
C LEU A 191 18.92 14.70 -0.96
N SER A 192 18.46 14.56 -2.20
CA SER A 192 18.87 15.38 -3.35
C SER A 192 17.78 15.35 -4.42
N ALA A 193 17.94 16.08 -5.53
CA ALA A 193 16.98 16.07 -6.65
C ALA A 193 16.79 14.70 -7.32
N ALA A 194 17.63 13.70 -7.02
CA ALA A 194 17.58 12.36 -7.60
C ALA A 194 17.55 11.25 -6.55
N LYS A 195 17.46 11.59 -5.25
CA LYS A 195 17.50 10.62 -4.15
C LYS A 195 16.51 11.05 -3.09
N GLU A 196 15.51 10.23 -2.90
CA GLU A 196 14.40 10.49 -2.00
C GLU A 196 14.20 9.22 -1.16
N LEU A 197 13.91 9.40 0.12
CA LEU A 197 13.60 8.33 1.05
C LEU A 197 12.09 8.19 1.15
N ASN A 198 11.60 7.03 1.56
CA ASN A 198 10.18 6.72 1.65
C ASN A 198 9.66 6.69 3.09
N GLY A 199 8.38 6.37 3.27
CA GLY A 199 7.84 6.01 4.58
C GLY A 199 8.37 4.66 5.07
N LEU A 200 8.15 3.62 4.26
CA LEU A 200 8.63 2.28 4.52
C LEU A 200 9.21 1.68 3.24
N SER A 201 10.53 1.50 3.22
CA SER A 201 11.25 0.81 2.14
C SER A 201 11.50 -0.65 2.51
N LEU A 202 11.03 -1.57 1.68
CA LEU A 202 11.11 -3.02 1.87
C LEU A 202 11.95 -3.62 0.74
N ALA A 203 13.25 -3.81 0.96
CA ALA A 203 14.17 -4.25 -0.07
C ALA A 203 14.55 -5.72 0.14
N GLY A 204 14.16 -6.59 -0.79
CA GLY A 204 14.43 -8.03 -0.73
C GLY A 204 13.87 -8.70 0.54
N VAL A 205 12.74 -8.24 1.07
CA VAL A 205 12.15 -8.80 2.29
C VAL A 205 11.39 -10.09 1.98
N GLY A 206 11.56 -11.10 2.83
CA GLY A 206 10.98 -12.44 2.64
C GLY A 206 9.63 -12.66 3.32
N ARG A 207 8.98 -13.75 2.90
CA ARG A 207 7.56 -14.05 3.11
C ARG A 207 7.17 -14.36 4.55
N LYS A 208 8.17 -14.65 5.41
CA LYS A 208 7.95 -14.88 6.83
C LYS A 208 7.94 -13.60 7.66
N THR A 209 8.26 -12.46 7.04
CA THR A 209 8.10 -11.14 7.67
C THR A 209 6.62 -10.79 7.76
N VAL A 210 6.17 -10.31 8.91
CA VAL A 210 4.76 -9.94 9.12
C VAL A 210 4.58 -8.44 8.94
N LEU A 211 3.77 -8.05 7.96
CA LEU A 211 3.44 -6.65 7.66
C LEU A 211 1.92 -6.50 7.64
N SER A 212 1.35 -5.97 8.73
CA SER A 212 -0.11 -5.84 8.86
C SER A 212 -0.50 -4.63 9.69
N ASN A 213 -1.63 -3.97 9.40
CA ASN A 213 -2.09 -2.82 10.18
C ASN A 213 -1.00 -1.74 10.29
N ILE A 214 -0.50 -1.28 9.14
CA ILE A 214 0.50 -0.22 9.06
C ILE A 214 -0.15 0.98 8.41
N GLN A 215 -0.05 2.15 9.05
CA GLN A 215 -0.46 3.40 8.47
C GLN A 215 0.78 4.25 8.20
N ILE A 216 0.86 4.78 6.99
CA ILE A 216 1.82 5.80 6.63
C ILE A 216 1.05 7.06 6.25
N SER A 217 1.44 8.19 6.83
CA SER A 217 0.76 9.45 6.60
C SER A 217 1.73 10.59 6.35
N PHE A 218 1.41 11.43 5.37
CA PHE A 218 2.21 12.58 5.01
C PHE A 218 3.68 12.20 4.70
N SER A 219 3.91 11.08 4.03
CA SER A 219 5.22 10.80 3.44
C SER A 219 5.48 11.79 2.30
N ASN A 220 6.70 12.33 2.20
CA ASN A 220 7.06 13.27 1.13
C ASN A 220 7.60 12.64 -0.14
N ASP A 221 7.63 11.32 -0.14
CA ASP A 221 7.87 10.44 -1.27
C ASP A 221 6.86 9.29 -1.13
N ASP A 222 7.19 8.08 -1.56
CA ASP A 222 6.29 6.94 -1.42
C ASP A 222 5.93 6.61 0.03
N SER A 223 4.73 6.04 0.19
CA SER A 223 4.35 5.44 1.47
C SER A 223 5.05 4.09 1.63
N PHE A 224 4.71 3.14 0.76
CA PHE A 224 5.28 1.79 0.77
C PHE A 224 6.01 1.55 -0.55
N GLU A 225 7.33 1.39 -0.50
CA GLU A 225 8.11 1.03 -1.69
C GLU A 225 8.79 -0.32 -1.47
N CYS A 226 8.56 -1.26 -2.38
CA CYS A 226 9.20 -2.58 -2.34
C CYS A 226 10.18 -2.78 -3.50
N TYR A 227 11.41 -3.10 -3.15
CA TYR A 227 12.48 -3.43 -4.10
C TYR A 227 12.69 -4.94 -4.13
N GLY A 228 12.00 -5.63 -5.04
CA GLY A 228 11.98 -7.09 -5.08
C GLY A 228 11.33 -7.73 -3.85
N GLY A 229 11.75 -8.95 -3.51
CA GLY A 229 11.24 -9.69 -2.35
C GLY A 229 9.97 -10.49 -2.61
N ASP A 230 9.49 -11.18 -1.57
CA ASP A 230 8.29 -12.02 -1.57
C ASP A 230 7.50 -11.71 -0.29
N LEU A 231 6.39 -10.98 -0.40
CA LEU A 231 5.67 -10.45 0.76
C LEU A 231 4.17 -10.69 0.68
N ASN A 232 3.59 -10.93 1.86
CA ASN A 232 2.16 -10.79 2.08
C ASN A 232 1.94 -9.59 2.98
N MET A 233 1.12 -8.64 2.53
CA MET A 233 0.78 -7.44 3.28
C MET A 233 -0.73 -7.28 3.37
N ASN A 234 -1.23 -6.88 4.54
CA ASN A 234 -2.65 -6.66 4.72
C ASN A 234 -2.97 -5.48 5.63
N ASN A 235 -4.14 -4.86 5.43
CA ASN A 235 -4.59 -3.77 6.30
C ASN A 235 -3.62 -2.58 6.31
N LEU A 236 -3.15 -2.18 5.13
CA LEU A 236 -2.29 -1.01 4.97
C LEU A 236 -3.13 0.25 4.73
N VAL A 237 -2.68 1.37 5.28
CA VAL A 237 -3.28 2.69 5.07
C VAL A 237 -2.20 3.65 4.57
N SER A 238 -2.33 4.13 3.34
CA SER A 238 -1.60 5.30 2.86
C SER A 238 -2.51 6.52 2.94
N TYR A 239 -2.05 7.59 3.59
CA TYR A 239 -2.84 8.79 3.80
C TYR A 239 -2.05 10.06 3.47
N ARG A 240 -2.43 10.74 2.38
CA ARG A 240 -1.82 11.99 1.93
C ARG A 240 -0.30 11.92 1.68
N THR A 241 0.12 10.82 1.08
CA THR A 241 1.45 10.64 0.49
C THR A 241 1.67 11.62 -0.64
N THR A 242 2.89 12.14 -0.78
CA THR A 242 3.25 13.08 -1.85
C THR A 242 3.40 12.35 -3.16
N ASP A 243 4.25 11.32 -3.26
CA ASP A 243 4.37 10.51 -4.47
C ASP A 243 3.48 9.27 -4.42
N ASP A 244 3.98 8.05 -4.53
CA ASP A 244 3.14 6.87 -4.75
C ASP A 244 2.73 6.14 -3.46
N ASP A 245 1.46 5.72 -3.40
CA ASP A 245 0.96 5.07 -2.18
C ASP A 245 1.55 3.67 -1.98
N PHE A 246 1.66 2.91 -3.07
CA PHE A 246 2.25 1.57 -3.13
C PHE A 246 3.09 1.43 -4.41
N ASP A 247 4.41 1.43 -4.27
CA ASP A 247 5.35 1.24 -5.38
C ASP A 247 6.06 -0.13 -5.26
N PHE A 248 6.21 -0.78 -6.42
CA PHE A 248 6.80 -2.10 -6.55
C PHE A 248 7.70 -2.18 -7.79
N THR A 249 8.97 -2.52 -7.53
CA THR A 249 9.99 -2.68 -8.57
C THR A 249 10.82 -3.95 -8.37
N GLN A 250 11.80 -4.18 -9.25
CA GLN A 250 12.88 -5.16 -9.12
C GLN A 250 12.44 -6.62 -8.90
N GLY A 251 11.35 -7.02 -9.55
CA GLY A 251 10.88 -8.40 -9.53
C GLY A 251 10.05 -8.75 -8.29
N ALA A 252 9.49 -7.75 -7.60
CA ALA A 252 8.72 -7.94 -6.38
C ALA A 252 7.56 -8.94 -6.57
N GLN A 253 7.41 -9.87 -5.63
CA GLN A 253 6.33 -10.87 -5.61
C GLN A 253 5.41 -10.57 -4.43
N ILE A 254 4.34 -9.81 -4.66
CA ILE A 254 3.55 -9.23 -3.56
C ILE A 254 2.09 -9.67 -3.63
N ASN A 255 1.56 -10.12 -2.50
CA ASN A 255 0.12 -10.18 -2.26
C ASN A 255 -0.27 -9.06 -1.29
N ILE A 256 -1.10 -8.12 -1.74
CA ILE A 256 -1.64 -7.04 -0.91
C ILE A 256 -3.15 -7.21 -0.76
N SER A 257 -3.65 -7.10 0.47
CA SER A 257 -5.09 -7.30 0.72
C SER A 257 -5.68 -6.34 1.75
N ASN A 258 -6.96 -5.99 1.57
CA ASN A 258 -7.72 -5.19 2.53
C ASN A 258 -7.03 -3.87 2.90
N SER A 259 -6.50 -3.16 1.91
CA SER A 259 -5.70 -1.94 2.09
C SER A 259 -6.35 -0.73 1.41
N ILE A 260 -5.98 0.46 1.85
CA ILE A 260 -6.55 1.71 1.34
C ILE A 260 -5.48 2.78 1.07
N ALA A 261 -5.65 3.52 -0.01
CA ALA A 261 -4.94 4.76 -0.30
C ALA A 261 -5.94 5.92 -0.32
N ILE A 262 -5.67 6.96 0.46
CA ILE A 262 -6.49 8.17 0.57
C ILE A 262 -5.64 9.36 0.13
N ARG A 263 -5.85 9.79 -1.11
CA ARG A 263 -5.12 10.89 -1.74
C ARG A 263 -5.81 12.23 -1.55
N HIS A 264 -5.02 13.29 -1.72
CA HIS A 264 -5.47 14.67 -1.73
C HIS A 264 -4.76 15.42 -2.86
N PRO A 265 -5.42 16.26 -3.68
CA PRO A 265 -4.80 16.91 -4.85
C PRO A 265 -3.54 17.73 -4.54
N PHE A 266 -3.51 18.41 -3.38
CA PHE A 266 -2.33 19.16 -2.91
C PHE A 266 -1.25 18.31 -2.19
N SER A 267 -1.36 16.99 -2.23
CA SER A 267 -0.33 16.04 -1.79
C SER A 267 0.06 15.21 -3.02
N SER A 268 0.82 15.84 -3.91
CA SER A 268 1.19 15.31 -5.23
C SER A 268 2.59 15.80 -5.62
N ASP A 269 3.40 14.93 -6.21
CA ASP A 269 4.68 15.25 -6.85
C ASP A 269 4.48 15.72 -8.30
N ILE A 270 5.52 16.36 -8.86
CA ILE A 270 5.56 16.81 -10.25
C ILE A 270 5.74 15.65 -11.23
N SER A 271 6.43 14.57 -10.81
CA SER A 271 6.59 13.29 -11.54
C SER A 271 5.21 12.73 -11.91
N GLY A 272 4.28 12.79 -10.97
CA GLY A 272 2.89 12.41 -11.12
C GLY A 272 2.56 11.26 -10.20
N SER A 273 1.64 11.51 -9.28
CA SER A 273 1.46 10.62 -8.14
C SER A 273 0.20 9.77 -8.22
N ARG A 274 0.34 8.55 -7.74
CA ARG A 274 -0.51 7.40 -8.06
C ARG A 274 -0.74 6.57 -6.81
N CYS A 275 -1.74 5.71 -6.86
CA CYS A 275 -1.93 4.75 -5.78
C CYS A 275 -1.10 3.49 -5.97
N PHE A 276 -0.97 3.02 -7.20
CA PHE A 276 -0.06 1.94 -7.54
C PHE A 276 0.86 2.40 -8.67
N GLU A 277 2.16 2.35 -8.45
CA GLU A 277 3.16 2.25 -9.51
C GLU A 277 3.74 0.84 -9.48
N VAL A 278 3.83 0.22 -10.66
CA VAL A 278 4.27 -1.16 -10.77
C VAL A 278 5.15 -1.33 -11.98
N ASP A 279 6.40 -1.64 -11.73
CA ASP A 279 7.38 -1.97 -12.74
C ASP A 279 8.22 -3.17 -12.37
N SER A 280 8.94 -3.71 -13.35
CA SER A 280 9.86 -4.81 -13.12
C SER A 280 11.31 -4.36 -12.96
N TYR A 281 11.63 -3.11 -13.25
CA TYR A 281 12.97 -2.55 -13.22
C TYR A 281 12.93 -1.02 -13.42
N ASP A 282 13.86 -0.32 -12.78
CA ASP A 282 14.24 1.06 -13.17
C ASP A 282 14.93 1.06 -14.55
N LYS A 283 15.93 0.17 -14.71
CA LYS A 283 16.74 0.08 -15.94
C LYS A 283 16.93 -1.35 -16.38
N ILE A 284 16.49 -1.66 -17.61
CA ILE A 284 16.64 -2.97 -18.23
C ILE A 284 18.11 -3.44 -18.26
N GLY A 285 19.07 -2.53 -18.45
CA GLY A 285 20.50 -2.85 -18.50
C GLY A 285 21.08 -3.42 -17.20
N ASN A 286 20.40 -3.22 -16.06
CA ASN A 286 20.79 -3.75 -14.76
C ASN A 286 19.94 -4.95 -14.33
N THR A 287 19.07 -5.46 -15.20
CA THR A 287 18.06 -6.46 -14.87
C THR A 287 18.38 -7.81 -15.50
N ASP A 288 18.34 -8.87 -14.71
CA ASP A 288 18.39 -10.25 -15.16
C ASP A 288 16.97 -10.71 -15.53
N MET A 289 16.63 -10.55 -16.81
CA MET A 289 15.32 -10.93 -17.38
C MET A 289 15.04 -12.44 -17.37
N THR A 290 16.00 -13.29 -16.92
CA THR A 290 15.74 -14.72 -16.67
C THR A 290 15.09 -14.97 -15.31
N LYS A 291 15.12 -13.98 -14.40
CA LYS A 291 14.48 -14.03 -13.10
C LYS A 291 13.00 -13.65 -13.20
N LYS A 292 12.29 -13.81 -12.09
CA LYS A 292 10.88 -13.41 -11.99
C LYS A 292 10.78 -11.91 -12.17
N ILE A 293 9.89 -11.50 -13.08
CA ILE A 293 9.42 -10.13 -13.20
C ILE A 293 8.41 -9.80 -12.08
N THR A 294 8.16 -8.51 -11.86
CA THR A 294 7.27 -8.05 -10.80
C THR A 294 5.86 -8.62 -10.99
N LYS A 295 5.32 -9.19 -9.91
CA LYS A 295 3.99 -9.77 -9.85
C LYS A 295 3.27 -9.29 -8.60
N ILE A 296 2.22 -8.50 -8.81
CA ILE A 296 1.39 -7.96 -7.74
C ILE A 296 -0.02 -8.54 -7.85
N THR A 297 -0.48 -9.13 -6.74
CA THR A 297 -1.87 -9.57 -6.58
C THR A 297 -2.54 -8.74 -5.50
N ALA A 298 -3.39 -7.81 -5.91
CA ALA A 298 -4.11 -6.89 -5.05
C ALA A 298 -5.60 -7.27 -4.94
N SER A 299 -6.11 -7.39 -3.72
CA SER A 299 -7.51 -7.75 -3.47
C SER A 299 -8.15 -6.94 -2.35
N ASN A 300 -9.44 -6.62 -2.47
CA ASN A 300 -10.16 -5.85 -1.45
C ASN A 300 -9.50 -4.48 -1.17
N ILE A 301 -9.17 -3.75 -2.24
CA ILE A 301 -8.46 -2.47 -2.15
C ILE A 301 -9.44 -1.31 -2.34
N THR A 302 -9.29 -0.26 -1.55
CA THR A 302 -9.95 1.03 -1.81
C THR A 302 -8.91 2.07 -2.20
N LEU A 303 -9.03 2.64 -3.40
CA LEU A 303 -8.24 3.78 -3.85
C LEU A 303 -9.17 4.98 -3.93
N VAL A 304 -8.90 6.05 -3.21
CA VAL A 304 -9.82 7.19 -3.18
C VAL A 304 -9.10 8.52 -3.19
N ASN A 305 -9.57 9.40 -4.07
CA ASN A 305 -9.38 10.84 -3.93
C ASN A 305 -10.71 11.47 -3.50
N MET A 306 -10.68 12.16 -2.37
CA MET A 306 -11.88 12.69 -1.72
C MET A 306 -12.27 14.08 -2.21
N GLU A 307 -11.35 14.78 -2.87
CA GLU A 307 -11.50 16.16 -3.31
C GLU A 307 -11.67 16.23 -4.83
N GLU A 308 -12.28 17.32 -5.31
CA GLU A 308 -12.41 17.56 -6.74
C GLU A 308 -11.05 17.87 -7.39
N ASN A 309 -10.83 17.33 -8.60
CA ASN A 309 -9.59 17.53 -9.36
C ASN A 309 -9.62 18.77 -10.26
N ASN A 310 -10.09 19.91 -9.76
CA ASN A 310 -10.22 21.12 -10.58
C ASN A 310 -8.86 21.74 -10.97
N GLN A 311 -7.79 21.35 -10.28
CA GLN A 311 -6.42 21.83 -10.47
C GLN A 311 -5.61 20.95 -11.43
N GLY A 312 -6.15 19.80 -11.86
CA GLY A 312 -5.44 18.85 -12.71
C GLY A 312 -4.26 18.13 -12.02
N LEU A 313 -4.24 18.12 -10.69
CA LEU A 313 -3.18 17.51 -9.88
C LEU A 313 -3.43 16.02 -9.60
N VAL A 314 -4.68 15.56 -9.72
CA VAL A 314 -5.01 14.13 -9.63
C VAL A 314 -4.87 13.51 -11.01
N ARG A 315 -4.03 12.47 -11.12
CA ARG A 315 -3.77 11.74 -12.36
C ARG A 315 -4.39 10.35 -12.33
N GLU A 316 -3.76 9.37 -12.98
CA GLU A 316 -4.12 7.95 -12.90
C GLU A 316 -4.09 7.41 -11.48
N SER A 317 -4.94 6.42 -11.19
CA SER A 317 -4.85 5.70 -9.91
C SER A 317 -3.80 4.59 -9.92
N VAL A 318 -3.62 3.94 -11.07
CA VAL A 318 -2.70 2.81 -11.26
C VAL A 318 -1.88 3.07 -12.51
N TYR A 319 -0.57 2.93 -12.39
CA TYR A 319 0.36 2.88 -13.52
C TYR A 319 1.06 1.53 -13.54
N VAL A 320 1.06 0.89 -14.71
CA VAL A 320 1.71 -0.40 -14.92
C VAL A 320 2.67 -0.27 -16.08
N ARG A 321 3.92 -0.65 -15.83
CA ARG A 321 4.99 -0.68 -16.84
C ARG A 321 5.11 -2.04 -17.50
N GLU A 322 5.84 -2.07 -18.61
CA GLU A 322 6.07 -3.30 -19.35
C GLU A 322 6.69 -4.42 -18.49
N ASN A 323 6.60 -5.65 -19.01
CA ASN A 323 7.15 -6.83 -18.36
C ASN A 323 6.64 -7.08 -16.93
N THR A 324 5.43 -6.63 -16.58
CA THR A 324 4.85 -6.78 -15.24
C THR A 324 3.59 -7.66 -15.27
N LEU A 325 3.31 -8.36 -14.16
CA LEU A 325 2.02 -9.01 -13.90
C LEU A 325 1.28 -8.25 -12.81
N PHE A 326 0.10 -7.74 -13.11
CA PHE A 326 -0.71 -6.98 -12.16
C PHE A 326 -2.11 -7.55 -12.07
N THR A 327 -2.64 -7.71 -10.87
CA THR A 327 -4.05 -8.09 -10.66
C THR A 327 -4.67 -7.19 -9.60
N LEU A 328 -5.82 -6.59 -9.90
CA LEU A 328 -6.64 -5.87 -8.95
C LEU A 328 -8.06 -6.46 -8.94
N SER A 329 -8.48 -6.96 -7.79
CA SER A 329 -9.75 -7.70 -7.66
C SER A 329 -10.58 -7.27 -6.45
N ASN A 330 -11.91 -7.30 -6.58
CA ASN A 330 -12.85 -6.98 -5.50
C ASN A 330 -12.59 -5.57 -4.91
N SER A 331 -12.31 -4.58 -5.75
CA SER A 331 -11.77 -3.28 -5.31
C SER A 331 -12.65 -2.11 -5.74
N ILE A 332 -12.47 -0.97 -5.05
CA ILE A 332 -13.09 0.31 -5.36
C ILE A 332 -12.00 1.30 -5.74
N VAL A 333 -12.16 1.99 -6.85
CA VAL A 333 -11.35 3.14 -7.26
C VAL A 333 -12.25 4.34 -7.43
N SER A 334 -11.96 5.46 -6.77
CA SER A 334 -12.83 6.64 -6.79
C SER A 334 -12.08 7.96 -6.91
N GLY A 335 -12.46 8.81 -7.88
CA GLY A 335 -12.04 10.22 -7.93
C GLY A 335 -10.73 10.51 -8.66
N PHE A 336 -10.30 9.66 -9.59
CA PHE A 336 -9.05 9.84 -10.35
C PHE A 336 -9.30 10.41 -11.76
N SER A 337 -8.24 10.76 -12.49
CA SER A 337 -8.35 11.08 -13.91
C SER A 337 -8.63 9.77 -14.70
N PRO A 338 -7.71 9.08 -15.38
CA PRO A 338 -8.04 7.72 -15.79
C PRO A 338 -7.99 6.77 -14.58
N PHE A 339 -8.68 5.64 -14.70
CA PHE A 339 -8.53 4.55 -13.75
C PHE A 339 -7.11 3.97 -13.82
N VAL A 340 -6.65 3.60 -15.01
CA VAL A 340 -5.34 2.96 -15.22
C VAL A 340 -4.62 3.62 -16.40
N LEU A 341 -3.32 3.87 -16.26
CA LEU A 341 -2.41 4.18 -17.34
C LEU A 341 -1.45 2.99 -17.56
N LEU A 342 -1.35 2.53 -18.79
CA LEU A 342 -0.39 1.51 -19.22
C LEU A 342 0.76 2.16 -19.96
N GLU A 343 2.00 1.83 -19.59
CA GLU A 343 3.19 2.28 -20.32
C GLU A 343 3.10 1.91 -21.81
N GLY A 344 3.61 2.78 -22.68
CA GLY A 344 3.46 2.66 -24.12
C GLY A 344 4.07 1.39 -24.73
N ASN A 345 5.06 0.77 -24.07
CA ASN A 345 5.70 -0.46 -24.52
C ASN A 345 4.87 -1.73 -24.24
N ILE A 346 3.80 -1.62 -23.43
CA ILE A 346 2.86 -2.73 -23.26
C ILE A 346 2.08 -2.90 -24.56
N GLY A 347 2.45 -3.91 -25.35
CA GLY A 347 1.74 -4.24 -26.57
C GLY A 347 0.25 -4.51 -26.31
N ASN A 348 -0.62 -4.03 -27.18
CA ASN A 348 -2.09 -4.02 -26.98
C ASN A 348 -2.81 -5.31 -27.41
N GLY A 349 -2.08 -6.41 -27.62
CA GLY A 349 -2.65 -7.72 -27.95
C GLY A 349 -3.04 -8.51 -26.71
N ASP A 350 -4.04 -9.38 -26.82
CA ASP A 350 -4.64 -10.14 -25.72
C ASP A 350 -3.63 -10.86 -24.81
N VAL A 351 -2.54 -11.39 -25.38
CA VAL A 351 -1.48 -12.09 -24.61
C VAL A 351 -0.78 -11.16 -23.60
N ASN A 352 -0.58 -9.89 -23.96
CA ASN A 352 0.03 -8.92 -23.07
C ASN A 352 -1.00 -8.36 -22.08
N LEU A 353 -2.21 -8.08 -22.55
CA LEU A 353 -3.29 -7.57 -21.69
C LEU A 353 -3.73 -8.60 -20.64
N ALA A 354 -3.67 -9.90 -20.94
CA ALA A 354 -3.96 -10.96 -19.97
C ALA A 354 -3.01 -11.01 -18.77
N LYS A 355 -1.85 -10.33 -18.82
CA LYS A 355 -0.94 -10.16 -17.67
C LYS A 355 -1.43 -9.10 -16.68
N ILE A 356 -2.41 -8.29 -17.09
CA ILE A 356 -2.97 -7.18 -16.33
C ILE A 356 -4.46 -7.46 -16.14
N ALA A 357 -4.82 -7.99 -14.97
CA ALA A 357 -6.16 -8.49 -14.70
C ALA A 357 -6.93 -7.56 -13.76
N PHE A 358 -8.12 -7.16 -14.18
CA PHE A 358 -9.07 -6.41 -13.38
C PHE A 358 -10.33 -7.24 -13.20
N LYS A 359 -10.80 -7.40 -11.95
CA LYS A 359 -11.99 -8.22 -11.68
C LYS A 359 -12.87 -7.69 -10.56
N ASN A 360 -14.19 -7.65 -10.78
CA ASN A 360 -15.19 -7.29 -9.76
C ASN A 360 -14.86 -5.91 -9.14
N LEU A 361 -14.87 -4.87 -9.97
CA LEU A 361 -14.47 -3.52 -9.58
C LEU A 361 -15.64 -2.53 -9.59
N ILE A 362 -15.54 -1.50 -8.75
CA ILE A 362 -16.25 -0.24 -8.94
C ILE A 362 -15.22 0.83 -9.30
N VAL A 363 -15.40 1.46 -10.45
CA VAL A 363 -14.62 2.62 -10.92
C VAL A 363 -15.53 3.84 -10.87
N ASN A 364 -15.48 4.54 -9.75
CA ASN A 364 -16.37 5.65 -9.43
C ASN A 364 -15.72 7.00 -9.75
N ASN A 365 -16.44 7.94 -10.35
CA ASN A 365 -15.97 9.31 -10.56
C ASN A 365 -14.61 9.46 -11.26
N CYS A 366 -14.11 8.43 -11.95
CA CYS A 366 -12.94 8.56 -12.81
C CYS A 366 -13.28 9.31 -14.10
N ASN A 367 -12.38 10.16 -14.57
CA ASN A 367 -12.41 10.79 -15.90
C ASN A 367 -11.56 9.98 -16.89
N GLY A 368 -12.02 8.79 -17.23
CA GLY A 368 -11.32 7.85 -18.10
C GLY A 368 -11.35 6.43 -17.55
N GLY A 369 -11.18 5.46 -18.44
CA GLY A 369 -11.07 4.04 -18.08
C GLY A 369 -9.62 3.60 -17.99
N ILE A 370 -9.32 2.49 -18.66
CA ILE A 370 -7.96 1.98 -18.84
C ILE A 370 -7.41 2.55 -20.15
N VAL A 371 -6.29 3.26 -20.08
CA VAL A 371 -5.65 3.94 -21.22
C VAL A 371 -4.18 3.57 -21.31
N SER A 372 -3.54 3.89 -22.45
CA SER A 372 -2.09 3.72 -22.64
C SER A 372 -1.44 5.04 -23.07
N GLU A 373 -0.17 5.21 -22.69
CA GLU A 373 0.70 6.27 -23.23
C GLU A 373 0.84 6.17 -24.75
N ALA A 374 0.82 4.95 -25.30
CA ALA A 374 0.70 4.71 -26.73
C ALA A 374 -0.77 4.94 -27.15
N GLY A 375 -1.19 6.21 -27.29
CA GLY A 375 -2.60 6.58 -27.45
C GLY A 375 -3.38 5.85 -28.57
N GLY A 376 -2.69 5.34 -29.60
CA GLY A 376 -3.28 4.47 -30.63
C GLY A 376 -3.80 3.11 -30.12
N ALA A 377 -3.41 2.68 -28.92
CA ALA A 377 -3.83 1.43 -28.30
C ALA A 377 -5.19 1.52 -27.56
N ASN A 378 -5.68 2.72 -27.27
CA ASN A 378 -6.84 2.92 -26.39
C ASN A 378 -8.12 2.19 -26.88
N ALA A 379 -8.36 2.14 -28.20
CA ALA A 379 -9.50 1.42 -28.74
C ALA A 379 -9.42 -0.10 -28.49
N SER A 380 -8.23 -0.69 -28.62
CA SER A 380 -8.00 -2.11 -28.34
C SER A 380 -8.15 -2.43 -26.85
N LEU A 381 -7.64 -1.55 -25.98
CA LEU A 381 -7.81 -1.68 -24.52
C LEU A 381 -9.28 -1.65 -24.13
N GLN A 382 -10.03 -0.67 -24.65
CA GLN A 382 -11.47 -0.56 -24.39
C GLN A 382 -12.21 -1.82 -24.84
N LYS A 383 -11.89 -2.35 -26.02
CA LYS A 383 -12.46 -3.61 -26.51
C LYS A 383 -12.17 -4.77 -25.57
N PHE A 384 -10.91 -4.97 -25.18
CA PHE A 384 -10.51 -6.08 -24.30
C PHE A 384 -11.20 -6.01 -22.94
N TYR A 385 -11.14 -4.85 -22.26
CA TYR A 385 -11.67 -4.69 -20.91
C TYR A 385 -13.18 -4.48 -20.83
N SER A 386 -13.88 -4.36 -21.97
CA SER A 386 -15.34 -4.38 -22.02
C SER A 386 -15.95 -5.78 -21.84
N ASN A 387 -15.13 -6.83 -21.72
CA ASN A 387 -15.61 -8.17 -21.43
C ASN A 387 -16.36 -8.19 -20.08
N PRO A 388 -17.66 -8.57 -20.04
CA PRO A 388 -18.44 -8.60 -18.81
C PRO A 388 -17.88 -9.53 -17.73
N ASP A 389 -17.07 -10.54 -18.09
CA ASP A 389 -16.42 -11.46 -17.14
C ASP A 389 -15.43 -10.75 -16.19
N PHE A 390 -14.98 -9.54 -16.56
CA PHE A 390 -14.15 -8.70 -15.70
C PHE A 390 -14.97 -7.91 -14.67
N GLU A 391 -16.28 -7.74 -14.85
CA GLU A 391 -17.16 -7.07 -13.89
C GLU A 391 -16.65 -5.68 -13.44
N ILE A 392 -16.17 -4.86 -14.38
CA ILE A 392 -15.72 -3.48 -14.12
C ILE A 392 -16.90 -2.52 -14.24
N ASN A 393 -17.40 -2.03 -13.11
CA ASN A 393 -18.58 -1.17 -13.05
C ASN A 393 -18.20 0.30 -12.94
N TYR A 394 -18.50 1.10 -13.96
CA TYR A 394 -18.26 2.55 -13.94
C TYR A 394 -19.46 3.30 -13.34
N THR A 395 -19.22 4.12 -12.31
CA THR A 395 -20.29 4.82 -11.57
C THR A 395 -19.97 6.30 -11.34
N LYS A 396 -20.98 7.08 -10.94
CA LYS A 396 -20.87 8.50 -10.57
C LYS A 396 -21.56 8.82 -9.24
N LEU A 397 -21.30 7.98 -8.23
CA LEU A 397 -21.85 8.10 -6.89
C LEU A 397 -21.10 9.14 -6.07
N LYS A 398 -21.81 9.84 -5.19
CA LYS A 398 -21.17 10.67 -4.16
C LYS A 398 -20.45 9.78 -3.15
N ASN A 399 -19.42 10.31 -2.51
CA ASN A 399 -18.65 9.53 -1.53
C ASN A 399 -19.52 9.00 -0.38
N ASN A 400 -20.49 9.79 0.11
CA ASN A 400 -21.43 9.37 1.16
C ASN A 400 -22.49 8.34 0.69
N GLU A 401 -22.65 8.17 -0.61
CA GLU A 401 -23.48 7.11 -1.19
C GLU A 401 -22.67 5.82 -1.37
N LEU A 402 -21.39 5.94 -1.73
CA LEU A 402 -20.47 4.84 -1.97
C LEU A 402 -19.92 4.20 -0.69
N PHE A 403 -19.59 5.00 0.31
CA PHE A 403 -18.91 4.57 1.54
C PHE A 403 -19.76 4.79 2.79
N THR A 404 -19.52 3.98 3.83
CA THR A 404 -20.29 4.00 5.08
C THR A 404 -20.19 5.33 5.83
N THR A 405 -18.98 5.86 6.02
CA THR A 405 -18.76 7.17 6.68
C THR A 405 -17.44 7.78 6.19
N PRO A 406 -17.38 8.38 4.99
CA PRO A 406 -16.13 8.87 4.39
C PRO A 406 -15.71 10.24 4.94
N ASN A 407 -15.76 10.42 6.26
CA ASN A 407 -15.43 11.69 6.92
C ASN A 407 -14.04 11.62 7.58
N ILE A 408 -13.03 12.15 6.90
CA ILE A 408 -11.65 12.24 7.38
C ILE A 408 -11.52 13.11 8.65
N LYS A 409 -12.45 14.05 8.88
CA LYS A 409 -12.49 14.85 10.11
C LYS A 409 -13.07 14.08 11.31
N GLY A 410 -13.54 12.85 11.13
CA GLY A 410 -14.07 12.00 12.21
C GLY A 410 -13.28 10.69 12.31
N ASN A 411 -14.03 9.59 12.44
CA ASN A 411 -13.52 8.23 12.31
C ASN A 411 -13.97 7.69 10.96
N PRO A 412 -13.18 7.83 9.89
CA PRO A 412 -13.62 7.46 8.56
C PRO A 412 -13.80 5.95 8.44
N ASP A 413 -14.85 5.56 7.72
CA ASP A 413 -15.16 4.19 7.33
C ASP A 413 -15.42 4.12 5.82
N PHE A 414 -14.42 3.60 5.11
CA PHE A 414 -14.40 3.45 3.66
C PHE A 414 -14.85 2.07 3.18
N ARG A 415 -15.49 1.27 4.05
CA ARG A 415 -16.21 0.08 3.60
C ARG A 415 -17.40 0.51 2.76
N MET A 416 -17.66 -0.22 1.68
CA MET A 416 -18.77 0.05 0.76
C MET A 416 -20.09 0.11 1.53
N ASN A 417 -20.90 1.13 1.25
CA ASN A 417 -22.21 1.29 1.87
C ASN A 417 -23.20 0.27 1.30
N GLN A 418 -23.53 -0.75 2.10
CA GLN A 418 -24.42 -1.84 1.69
C GLN A 418 -25.90 -1.43 1.60
N ASN A 419 -26.30 -0.30 2.22
CA ASN A 419 -27.70 0.15 2.21
C ASN A 419 -28.10 0.85 0.89
N ASN A 420 -27.12 1.20 0.06
CA ASN A 420 -27.33 1.81 -1.25
C ASN A 420 -27.08 0.83 -2.38
N THR A 421 -27.41 -0.47 -2.20
CA THR A 421 -27.35 -1.47 -3.28
C THR A 421 -27.92 -0.85 -4.54
N ILE A 422 -27.00 -0.55 -5.46
CA ILE A 422 -27.28 0.04 -6.75
C ILE A 422 -28.33 -0.88 -7.36
N ALA A 423 -29.47 -0.32 -7.75
CA ALA A 423 -30.29 -0.96 -8.76
C ALA A 423 -29.44 -0.96 -10.03
N ILE A 424 -28.59 -1.98 -10.17
CA ILE A 424 -27.80 -2.21 -11.37
C ILE A 424 -28.85 -2.69 -12.38
N GLY A 425 -29.38 -1.76 -13.16
CA GLY A 425 -30.34 -2.05 -14.21
C GLY A 425 -29.75 -3.06 -15.18
N ASN A 426 -30.55 -4.10 -15.47
CA ASN A 426 -30.31 -5.07 -16.54
C ASN A 426 -30.15 -4.40 -17.90
#